data_AF-A0A940RB15-F1
#
_entry.id   AF-A0A940RB15-F1
#
_cell.length_a   1.000
_cell.length_b   1.000
_cell.length_c   1.000
_cell.angle_alpha   90.00
_cell.angle_beta   90.00
_cell.angle_gamma   90.00
#
_symmetry.space_group_name_H-M   'P 1'
#
loop_
_entity.id
_entity.type
_entity.pdbx_description
1 polymer ?
#
loop_
_entity_poly.entity_id
_entity_poly.type
_entity_poly.pdbx_seq_one_letter_code
_entity_poly.pdbx_strand_id
1 'polypeptide(L)'
;MYYEARTHEIIEVQNALQAAIRIKSGQLQTYQVMKWKSKDGKFFMYAVPDGHLDTMLLELAILRQKIDIVNSPYLQVESITNGWIKGAETLAKYLEEAESSTLIMKSNAQLIVGKPKGHERAWFTCGCCGNYFYGNVQEQQKFDQDAGYGICTNCHLW
;
A
#
# COMPACT_ATOMS: atom_id res chain seq x y z
N MET A 1 14.63 -11.98 9.39
CA MET A 1 13.68 -11.94 8.27
C MET A 1 12.76 -13.14 8.44
N TYR A 2 11.54 -12.92 8.95
CA TYR A 2 10.57 -14.00 9.13
C TYR A 2 9.84 -14.21 7.81
N TYR A 3 9.81 -15.45 7.31
CA TYR A 3 9.00 -15.81 6.16
C TYR A 3 7.58 -16.04 6.66
N GLU A 4 6.68 -15.10 6.39
CA GLU A 4 5.26 -15.23 6.69
C GLU A 4 4.52 -15.57 5.39
N ALA A 5 3.85 -16.72 5.38
CA ALA A 5 2.98 -17.14 4.28
C ALA A 5 1.53 -17.11 4.76
N ARG A 6 0.65 -16.44 4.01
CA ARG A 6 -0.78 -16.34 4.29
C ARG A 6 -1.58 -16.90 3.12
N THR A 7 -2.54 -17.77 3.40
CA THR A 7 -3.51 -18.24 2.41
C THR A 7 -4.71 -17.32 2.41
N HIS A 8 -5.13 -16.88 1.21
CA HIS A 8 -6.26 -15.99 1.07
C HIS A 8 -7.45 -16.68 0.37
N GLU A 9 -8.66 -16.40 0.85
CA GLU A 9 -9.91 -16.73 0.18
C GLU A 9 -10.20 -15.66 -0.88
N ILE A 10 -10.33 -16.08 -2.14
CA ILE A 10 -10.70 -15.19 -3.24
C ILE A 10 -12.21 -15.01 -3.25
N ILE A 11 -12.66 -13.76 -3.14
CA ILE A 11 -14.07 -13.41 -3.32
C ILE A 11 -14.25 -12.63 -4.62
N GLU A 12 -15.05 -13.19 -5.52
CA GLU A 12 -15.37 -12.55 -6.79
C GLU A 12 -16.43 -11.46 -6.61
N VAL A 13 -16.16 -10.30 -7.18
CA VAL A 13 -17.05 -9.13 -7.22
C VAL A 13 -17.10 -8.59 -8.64
N GLN A 14 -18.16 -7.85 -8.97
CA GLN A 14 -18.41 -7.46 -10.36
C GLN A 14 -17.44 -6.41 -10.89
N ASN A 15 -16.96 -5.51 -10.02
CA ASN A 15 -16.12 -4.37 -10.41
C ASN A 15 -15.39 -3.76 -9.20
N ALA A 16 -14.51 -2.79 -9.48
CA ALA A 16 -13.76 -2.02 -8.49
C ALA A 16 -14.63 -1.36 -7.42
N LEU A 17 -15.81 -0.83 -7.77
CA LEU A 17 -16.72 -0.21 -6.81
C LEU A 17 -17.24 -1.22 -5.79
N GLN A 18 -17.67 -2.41 -6.24
CA GLN A 18 -18.09 -3.47 -5.33
C GLN A 18 -16.94 -3.96 -4.44
N ALA A 19 -15.73 -4.08 -4.99
CA ALA A 19 -14.54 -4.37 -4.19
C ALA A 19 -14.35 -3.33 -3.08
N ALA A 20 -14.41 -2.04 -3.43
CA ALA A 20 -14.23 -0.95 -2.50
C ALA A 20 -15.32 -0.89 -1.40
N ILE A 21 -16.59 -1.09 -1.76
CA ILE A 21 -17.71 -1.16 -0.81
C ILE A 21 -17.46 -2.27 0.21
N ARG A 22 -17.03 -3.44 -0.28
CA ARG A 22 -16.79 -4.61 0.58
C ARG A 22 -15.58 -4.41 1.48
N ILE A 23 -14.51 -3.80 0.97
CA ILE A 23 -13.34 -3.40 1.76
C ILE A 23 -13.70 -2.41 2.86
N LYS A 24 -14.58 -1.45 2.57
CA LYS A 24 -15.00 -0.41 3.52
C LYS A 24 -16.15 -0.82 4.43
N SER A 25 -16.77 -1.98 4.24
CA SER A 25 -17.91 -2.41 5.07
C SER A 25 -17.52 -2.82 6.49
N GLY A 26 -16.24 -3.12 6.74
CA GLY A 26 -15.75 -3.65 8.01
C GLY A 26 -16.15 -5.11 8.27
N GLN A 27 -16.68 -5.82 7.27
CA GLN A 27 -17.18 -7.19 7.40
C GLN A 27 -16.28 -8.25 6.74
N LEU A 28 -15.14 -7.84 6.19
CA LEU A 28 -14.18 -8.78 5.60
C LEU A 28 -13.49 -9.60 6.67
N GLN A 29 -13.28 -10.87 6.36
CA GLN A 29 -12.37 -11.72 7.15
C GLN A 29 -10.92 -11.41 6.79
N THR A 30 -10.00 -11.72 7.72
CA THR A 30 -8.57 -11.35 7.65
C THR A 30 -7.82 -11.87 6.44
N TYR A 31 -8.38 -12.85 5.76
CA TYR A 31 -7.75 -13.52 4.63
C TYR A 31 -8.56 -13.40 3.34
N GLN A 32 -9.52 -12.49 3.24
CA GLN A 32 -10.32 -12.33 2.02
C GLN A 32 -9.68 -11.35 1.04
N VAL A 33 -9.62 -11.75 -0.24
CA VAL A 33 -9.10 -10.94 -1.36
C VAL A 33 -10.23 -10.67 -2.32
N MET A 34 -10.45 -9.41 -2.68
CA MET A 34 -11.47 -9.08 -3.67
C MET A 34 -10.90 -9.26 -5.07
N LYS A 35 -11.59 -10.04 -5.92
CA LYS A 35 -11.22 -10.27 -7.31
C LYS A 35 -12.30 -9.72 -8.24
N TRP A 36 -11.92 -8.97 -9.26
CA TRP A 36 -12.83 -8.52 -10.31
C TRP A 36 -12.16 -8.57 -11.69
N LYS A 37 -12.94 -8.39 -12.75
CA LYS A 37 -12.42 -8.26 -14.12
C LYS A 37 -12.19 -6.78 -14.44
N SER A 38 -11.04 -6.45 -15.03
CA SER A 38 -10.74 -5.08 -15.47
C SER A 38 -11.76 -4.59 -16.51
N LYS A 39 -11.96 -3.28 -16.61
CA LYS A 39 -12.87 -2.63 -17.58
C LYS A 39 -12.57 -3.01 -19.03
N ASP A 40 -11.30 -3.16 -19.38
CA ASP A 40 -10.87 -3.59 -20.73
C ASP A 40 -11.00 -5.10 -20.96
N GLY A 41 -11.36 -5.85 -19.92
CA GLY A 41 -11.57 -7.29 -19.94
C GLY A 41 -10.33 -8.14 -20.11
N LYS A 42 -9.12 -7.57 -20.02
CA LYS A 42 -7.85 -8.27 -20.24
C LYS A 42 -7.27 -8.89 -18.98
N PHE A 43 -7.64 -8.37 -17.81
CA PHE A 43 -7.04 -8.75 -16.53
C PHE A 43 -8.08 -9.17 -15.51
N PHE A 44 -7.72 -10.15 -14.69
CA PHE A 44 -8.28 -10.27 -13.35
C PHE A 44 -7.48 -9.34 -12.43
N MET A 45 -8.19 -8.54 -11.67
CA MET A 45 -7.66 -7.61 -10.68
C MET A 45 -7.92 -8.15 -9.28
N TYR A 46 -7.00 -7.89 -8.36
CA TYR A 46 -7.06 -8.38 -6.98
C TYR A 46 -6.69 -7.25 -6.03
N ALA A 47 -7.50 -7.02 -5.00
CA ALA A 47 -7.15 -6.15 -3.88
C ALA A 47 -6.82 -7.02 -2.67
N VAL A 48 -5.53 -7.10 -2.36
CA VAL A 48 -4.98 -7.99 -1.32
C VAL A 48 -4.68 -7.19 -0.06
N PRO A 49 -5.22 -7.58 1.11
CA PRO A 49 -4.83 -7.00 2.39
C PRO A 49 -3.33 -7.21 2.63
N ASP A 50 -2.57 -6.12 2.75
CA ASP A 50 -1.10 -6.15 2.96
C ASP A 50 -0.70 -5.55 4.33
N GLY A 51 -1.69 -5.27 5.19
CA GLY A 51 -1.46 -4.82 6.56
C GLY A 51 -1.12 -5.94 7.54
N HIS A 52 -0.78 -5.55 8.77
CA HIS A 52 -0.68 -6.46 9.92
C HIS A 52 -2.07 -6.95 10.35
N LEU A 53 -2.14 -8.06 11.10
CA LEU A 53 -3.42 -8.68 11.49
C LEU A 53 -4.39 -7.71 12.17
N ASP A 54 -3.87 -6.82 13.02
CA ASP A 54 -4.66 -5.84 13.78
C ASP A 54 -5.26 -4.75 12.89
N THR A 55 -4.69 -4.55 11.70
CA THR A 55 -4.96 -3.42 10.79
C THR A 55 -4.88 -3.84 9.32
N MET A 56 -5.35 -5.05 9.01
CA MET A 56 -5.06 -5.77 7.77
C MET A 56 -5.42 -5.01 6.48
N LEU A 57 -6.45 -4.17 6.54
CA LEU A 57 -6.99 -3.42 5.41
C LEU A 57 -6.41 -2.00 5.35
N LEU A 58 -5.49 -1.59 6.22
CA LEU A 58 -4.89 -0.25 6.11
C LEU A 58 -4.02 -0.12 4.86
N GLU A 59 -3.38 -1.20 4.44
CA GLU A 59 -2.60 -1.28 3.21
C GLU A 59 -3.21 -2.33 2.29
N LEU A 60 -3.27 -2.02 0.99
CA LEU A 60 -3.75 -2.92 -0.05
C LEU A 60 -2.71 -3.03 -1.17
N ALA A 61 -2.26 -4.25 -1.44
CA ALA A 61 -1.53 -4.56 -2.66
C ALA A 61 -2.53 -4.83 -3.79
N ILE A 62 -2.44 -4.07 -4.88
CA ILE A 62 -3.29 -4.29 -6.06
C ILE A 62 -2.53 -5.14 -7.07
N LEU A 63 -3.00 -6.37 -7.26
CA LEU A 63 -2.41 -7.30 -8.21
C LEU A 63 -3.27 -7.42 -9.46
N ARG A 64 -2.65 -7.79 -10.57
CA ARG A 64 -3.35 -8.21 -11.78
C ARG A 64 -2.77 -9.50 -12.35
N GLN A 65 -3.62 -10.22 -13.08
CA GLN A 65 -3.28 -11.45 -13.79
C GLN A 65 -3.92 -11.40 -15.17
N LYS A 66 -3.17 -11.76 -16.23
CA LYS A 66 -3.73 -11.80 -17.59
C LYS A 66 -4.72 -12.95 -17.72
N ILE A 67 -5.88 -12.67 -18.33
CA ILE A 67 -6.96 -13.65 -18.50
C ILE A 67 -6.65 -14.63 -19.63
N ASP A 68 -5.97 -14.16 -20.69
CA ASP A 68 -5.66 -14.93 -21.90
C ASP A 68 -4.46 -15.88 -21.76
N ILE A 69 -3.74 -15.81 -20.64
CA ILE A 69 -2.57 -16.64 -20.37
C ILE A 69 -2.87 -17.59 -19.21
N VAL A 70 -2.88 -18.89 -19.51
CA VAL A 70 -2.98 -19.95 -18.50
C VAL A 70 -1.81 -19.82 -17.52
N ASN A 71 -2.10 -19.83 -16.21
CA ASN A 71 -1.12 -19.63 -15.14
C ASN A 71 -0.32 -18.31 -15.26
N SER A 72 -0.94 -17.24 -15.76
CA SER A 72 -0.33 -15.92 -15.75
C SER A 72 0.14 -15.56 -14.33
N PRO A 73 1.37 -15.01 -14.16
CA PRO A 73 1.83 -14.60 -12.84
C PRO A 73 0.99 -13.44 -12.31
N TYR A 74 0.89 -13.36 -10.98
CA TYR A 74 0.39 -12.16 -10.32
C TYR A 74 1.43 -11.05 -10.44
N LEU A 75 1.00 -9.88 -10.90
CA LEU A 75 1.83 -8.69 -10.99
C LEU A 75 1.21 -7.59 -10.13
N GLN A 76 1.97 -7.06 -9.17
CA GLN A 76 1.55 -5.87 -8.44
C GLN A 76 1.65 -4.64 -9.35
N VAL A 77 0.57 -3.87 -9.39
CA VAL A 77 0.45 -2.64 -10.20
C VAL A 77 0.27 -1.39 -9.37
N GLU A 78 -0.11 -1.53 -8.10
CA GLU A 78 -0.24 -0.42 -7.17
C GLU A 78 -0.12 -0.90 -5.72
N SER A 79 0.24 0.03 -4.82
CA SER A 79 0.08 -0.10 -3.38
C SER A 79 -0.80 1.05 -2.88
N ILE A 80 -1.90 0.74 -2.20
CA ILE A 80 -2.86 1.73 -1.72
C ILE A 80 -2.89 1.74 -0.19
N THR A 81 -2.49 2.87 0.41
CA THR A 81 -2.70 3.20 1.83
C THR A 81 -4.18 3.51 2.09
N ASN A 82 -4.98 2.45 2.09
CA ASN A 82 -6.42 2.48 2.30
C ASN A 82 -6.84 3.09 3.65
N GLY A 83 -5.95 3.08 4.65
CA GLY A 83 -6.15 3.74 5.94
C GLY A 83 -6.42 5.25 5.82
N TRP A 84 -5.94 5.90 4.76
CA TRP A 84 -6.11 7.35 4.54
C TRP A 84 -7.37 7.67 3.72
N ILE A 85 -8.02 6.65 3.17
CA ILE A 85 -9.19 6.78 2.31
C ILE A 85 -10.45 6.60 3.16
N LYS A 86 -11.29 7.63 3.27
CA LYS A 86 -12.48 7.55 4.14
C LYS A 86 -13.66 6.80 3.52
N GLY A 87 -13.86 6.92 2.21
CA GLY A 87 -15.05 6.42 1.53
C GLY A 87 -14.78 5.35 0.48
N ALA A 88 -15.77 4.47 0.26
CA ALA A 88 -15.72 3.44 -0.78
C ALA A 88 -15.62 4.03 -2.18
N GLU A 89 -16.29 5.15 -2.46
CA GLU A 89 -16.24 5.80 -3.77
C GLU A 89 -14.83 6.31 -4.12
N THR A 90 -14.12 6.88 -3.15
CA THR A 90 -12.74 7.33 -3.34
C THR A 90 -11.81 6.15 -3.57
N LEU A 91 -11.95 5.07 -2.78
CA LEU A 91 -11.18 3.85 -2.98
C LEU A 91 -11.46 3.25 -4.36
N ALA A 92 -12.72 3.22 -4.80
CA ALA A 92 -13.10 2.70 -6.10
C ALA A 92 -12.37 3.44 -7.24
N LYS A 93 -12.24 4.77 -7.17
CA LYS A 93 -11.49 5.54 -8.18
C LYS A 93 -10.03 5.08 -8.30
N TYR A 94 -9.34 4.90 -7.17
CA TYR A 94 -7.96 4.40 -7.18
C TYR A 94 -7.86 2.96 -7.71
N LEU A 95 -8.81 2.09 -7.33
CA LEU A 95 -8.88 0.72 -7.86
C LEU A 95 -9.10 0.70 -9.38
N GLU A 96 -9.95 1.60 -9.89
CA GLU A 96 -10.22 1.75 -11.33
C GLU A 96 -9.01 2.31 -12.09
N GLU A 97 -8.29 3.28 -11.51
CA GLU A 97 -7.05 3.81 -12.07
C GLU A 97 -6.00 2.69 -12.24
N ALA A 98 -5.88 1.81 -11.24
CA ALA A 98 -4.96 0.68 -11.25
C ALA A 98 -5.25 -0.33 -12.38
N GLU A 99 -6.50 -0.45 -12.86
CA GLU A 99 -6.86 -1.33 -13.98
C GLU A 99 -6.14 -0.93 -15.28
N SER A 100 -5.91 0.37 -15.44
CA SER A 100 -5.25 0.95 -16.61
C SER A 100 -3.75 1.16 -16.42
N SER A 101 -3.22 0.87 -15.22
CA SER A 101 -1.82 1.11 -14.90
C SER A 101 -0.90 0.30 -15.83
N THR A 102 -0.14 1.02 -16.65
CA THR A 102 0.96 0.42 -17.44
C THR A 102 2.23 0.29 -16.60
N LEU A 103 2.25 0.94 -15.43
CA LEU A 103 3.26 0.82 -14.40
C LEU A 103 3.02 -0.51 -13.66
N ILE A 104 3.57 -1.58 -14.19
CA ILE A 104 4.10 -2.63 -13.30
C ILE A 104 5.06 -1.89 -12.36
N MET A 105 5.08 -2.16 -11.05
CA MET A 105 6.14 -1.66 -10.18
C MET A 105 7.49 -2.13 -10.72
N LYS A 106 8.00 -1.44 -11.76
CA LYS A 106 9.35 -1.57 -12.24
C LYS A 106 10.15 -1.16 -11.01
N SER A 107 11.15 -1.96 -10.69
CA SER A 107 12.28 -1.62 -9.82
C SER A 107 12.94 -0.25 -10.10
N ASN A 108 12.43 0.49 -11.09
CA ASN A 108 12.90 1.75 -11.63
C ASN A 108 11.96 2.90 -11.28
N ALA A 109 10.88 2.69 -10.53
CA ALA A 109 10.24 3.74 -9.75
C ALA A 109 11.24 4.15 -8.65
N GLN A 110 12.28 4.86 -9.06
CA GLN A 110 13.11 5.61 -8.16
C GLN A 110 12.26 6.79 -7.73
N LEU A 111 11.86 6.81 -6.47
CA LEU A 111 11.63 8.05 -5.75
C LEU A 111 12.74 9.00 -6.21
N ILE A 112 12.40 10.18 -6.77
CA ILE A 112 13.40 11.23 -7.05
C ILE A 112 13.84 11.76 -5.68
N VAL A 113 14.60 10.95 -4.98
CA VAL A 113 15.51 11.32 -3.94
C VAL A 113 16.73 10.56 -4.38
N GLY A 114 17.63 11.21 -5.13
CA GLY A 114 19.02 10.81 -5.01
C GLY A 114 19.26 10.72 -3.51
N LYS A 115 19.75 9.56 -3.01
CA LYS A 115 19.92 9.31 -1.57
C LYS A 115 20.30 10.63 -0.91
N PRO A 116 19.45 11.21 -0.03
CA PRO A 116 19.73 12.52 0.52
C PRO A 116 21.13 12.44 1.07
N LYS A 117 22.02 13.37 0.68
CA LYS A 117 23.43 13.22 1.05
C LYS A 117 23.63 13.34 2.57
N GLY A 118 22.54 13.61 3.29
CA GLY A 118 22.42 13.58 4.74
C GLY A 118 22.37 14.98 5.32
N HIS A 119 22.99 15.95 4.64
CA HIS A 119 23.01 17.37 5.00
C HIS A 119 21.66 18.10 4.90
N GLU A 120 20.68 17.55 4.18
CA GLU A 120 19.38 18.19 3.99
C GLU A 120 18.56 18.21 5.28
N ARG A 121 17.66 19.18 5.41
CA ARG A 121 16.66 19.23 6.49
C ARG A 121 15.27 18.99 5.92
N ALA A 122 14.45 18.26 6.67
CA ALA A 122 13.09 17.92 6.28
C ALA A 122 12.16 17.93 7.50
N TRP A 123 10.85 17.95 7.24
CA TRP A 123 9.85 17.70 8.26
C TRP A 123 9.66 16.21 8.45
N PHE A 124 9.56 15.78 9.71
CA PHE A 124 9.38 14.41 10.13
C PHE A 124 8.22 14.30 11.12
N THR A 125 7.61 13.12 11.19
CA THR A 125 6.73 12.72 12.27
C THR A 125 7.53 11.92 13.30
N CYS A 126 7.43 12.25 14.59
CA CYS A 126 8.14 11.53 15.64
C CYS A 126 7.53 10.14 15.84
N GLY A 127 8.32 9.07 15.68
CA GLY A 127 7.86 7.69 15.89
C GLY A 127 7.50 7.37 17.35
N CYS A 128 8.04 8.14 18.32
CA CYS A 128 7.75 7.93 19.73
C CYS A 128 6.47 8.66 20.20
N CYS A 129 6.28 9.93 19.80
CA CYS A 129 5.20 10.76 20.34
C CYS A 129 4.23 11.32 19.28
N GLY A 130 4.43 11.01 18.00
CA GLY A 130 3.57 11.47 16.89
C GLY A 130 3.72 12.95 16.52
N ASN A 131 4.49 13.75 17.28
CA ASN A 131 4.67 15.17 16.99
C ASN A 131 5.50 15.41 15.72
N TYR A 132 5.14 16.44 14.96
CA TYR A 132 5.93 16.90 13.83
C TYR A 132 7.16 17.70 14.29
N PHE A 133 8.30 17.49 13.65
CA PHE A 133 9.53 18.24 13.92
C PHE A 133 10.39 18.43 12.67
N TYR A 134 11.20 19.49 12.64
CA TYR A 134 12.08 19.80 11.52
C TYR A 134 13.53 19.41 11.83
N GLY A 135 13.99 18.30 11.24
CA GLY A 135 15.27 17.66 11.57
C GLY A 135 16.25 17.61 10.39
N ASN A 136 17.48 17.20 10.67
CA ASN A 136 18.45 16.83 9.64
C ASN A 136 18.25 15.37 9.21
N VAL A 137 18.33 15.08 7.91
CA VAL A 137 18.04 13.75 7.37
C VAL A 137 19.07 12.71 7.83
N GLN A 138 20.36 13.04 7.88
CA GLN A 138 21.39 12.11 8.36
C GLN A 138 21.20 11.72 9.83
N GLU A 139 20.83 12.69 10.66
CA GLU A 139 20.54 12.44 12.07
C GLU A 139 19.35 11.52 12.26
N GLN A 140 18.37 11.54 11.35
CA GLN A 140 17.19 10.70 11.44
C GLN A 140 17.39 9.31 10.83
N GLN A 141 18.25 9.19 9.81
CA GLN A 141 18.62 7.89 9.22
C GLN A 141 19.19 6.90 10.25
N LYS A 142 19.79 7.38 11.35
CA LYS A 142 20.34 6.52 12.40
C LYS A 142 19.29 5.71 13.18
N PHE A 143 18.01 6.10 13.10
CA PHE A 143 16.91 5.39 13.78
C PHE A 143 16.23 4.33 12.92
N ASP A 144 16.68 4.15 11.67
CA ASP A 144 16.18 3.13 10.72
C ASP A 144 14.64 3.12 10.60
N GLN A 145 14.04 4.31 10.55
CA GLN A 145 12.59 4.51 10.41
C GLN A 145 12.18 4.70 8.95
N ASP A 146 10.91 4.47 8.65
CA ASP A 146 10.31 4.75 7.35
C ASP A 146 10.52 6.21 6.91
N ALA A 147 10.55 6.45 5.60
CA ALA A 147 10.74 7.78 5.05
C ALA A 147 9.66 8.76 5.56
N GLY A 148 10.10 9.90 6.12
CA GLY A 148 9.22 10.89 6.75
C GLY A 148 9.01 10.70 8.25
N TYR A 149 9.60 9.66 8.86
CA TYR A 149 9.61 9.45 10.30
C TYR A 149 11.00 9.65 10.92
N GLY A 150 11.02 9.98 12.21
CA GLY A 150 12.26 10.15 12.99
C GLY A 150 11.99 10.24 14.50
N ILE A 151 12.98 10.64 15.29
CA ILE A 151 12.85 10.86 16.75
C ILE A 151 13.13 12.32 17.07
N CYS A 152 12.14 12.99 17.66
CA CYS A 152 12.27 14.38 18.08
C CYS A 152 13.18 14.52 19.32
N THR A 153 13.73 15.70 19.53
CA THR A 153 14.67 15.98 20.64
C THR A 153 14.09 15.65 22.01
N ASN A 154 12.78 15.84 22.20
CA ASN A 154 12.09 15.54 23.46
C ASN A 154 12.09 14.04 23.77
N CYS A 155 11.96 13.20 22.74
CA CYS A 155 11.93 11.74 22.86
C CYS A 155 13.33 11.11 22.81
N HIS A 156 14.33 11.82 22.29
CA HIS A 156 15.72 11.35 22.24
C HIS A 156 16.42 11.34 23.62
N LEU A 157 15.85 12.04 24.59
CA LEU A 157 16.37 12.14 25.95
C LEU A 157 15.77 11.10 26.92
N TRP A 158 14.96 10.19 26.39
CA TRP A 158 14.36 9.05 27.10
C TRP A 158 15.02 7.75 26.62
#